data_AF-A0A3D9L1U7-F1
#
_entry.id   AF-A0A3D9L1U7-F1
#
_cell.length_a   1.000
_cell.length_b   1.000
_cell.length_c   1.000
_cell.angle_alpha   90.00
_cell.angle_beta   90.00
_cell.angle_gamma   90.00
#
_symmetry.space_group_name_H-M   'P 1'
#
loop_
_entity.id
_entity.type
_entity.pdbx_description
1 polymer ?
#
loop_
_entity_poly.entity_id
_entity_poly.type
_entity_poly.pdbx_seq_one_letter_code
_entity_poly.pdbx_strand_id
1 'polypeptide(L)'
;MKLIGYISVIVIFFGTLFIIDHYTGHDKPAIISEEAVEPDLHLSNSKLYFQEHAHERSLQQLDAAIDAIREIEQDIDEESRKKVEASVVELEEIKDEMAHGNFDLQKFNDASVKALNALTYAELKITEHFVESHEKSKAKLALKYGMVHVKNALMFSQGKKKEYEIHIYSEIDSLMENQSLTDQEIIDKLESMLKELDESGL
;
A
#
# COMPACT_ATOMS: atom_id res chain seq x y z
N MET A 1 -16.50 45.87 4.40
CA MET A 1 -15.68 45.56 5.60
C MET A 1 -16.04 44.27 6.31
N LYS A 2 -17.32 43.88 6.45
CA LYS A 2 -17.68 42.62 7.14
C LYS A 2 -17.29 41.34 6.39
N LEU A 3 -17.29 41.35 5.05
CA LEU A 3 -17.00 40.19 4.22
C LEU A 3 -15.56 39.65 4.38
N ILE A 4 -14.58 40.55 4.52
CA ILE A 4 -13.16 40.19 4.70
C ILE A 4 -12.96 39.51 6.05
N GLY A 5 -13.62 40.00 7.11
CA GLY A 5 -13.55 39.37 8.43
C GLY A 5 -14.14 37.96 8.45
N TYR A 6 -15.23 37.70 7.72
CA TYR A 6 -15.80 36.35 7.60
C TYR A 6 -14.87 35.40 6.83
N ILE A 7 -14.23 35.87 5.75
CA ILE A 7 -13.25 35.07 4.99
C ILE A 7 -12.04 34.73 5.87
N SER A 8 -11.54 35.69 6.66
CA SER A 8 -10.42 35.44 7.58
C SER A 8 -10.77 34.41 8.66
N VAL A 9 -11.99 34.45 9.21
CA VAL A 9 -12.44 33.46 10.20
C VAL A 9 -12.58 32.07 9.59
N ILE A 10 -13.08 31.97 8.35
CA ILE A 10 -13.19 30.70 7.63
C ILE A 10 -11.80 30.11 7.37
N VAL A 11 -10.85 30.91 6.86
CA VAL A 11 -9.48 30.44 6.60
C VAL A 11 -8.77 30.00 7.89
N ILE A 12 -8.96 30.72 8.99
CA ILE A 12 -8.40 30.33 10.29
C ILE A 12 -9.05 29.05 10.80
N PHE A 13 -10.38 28.91 10.70
CA PHE A 13 -11.10 27.73 11.16
C PHE A 13 -10.73 26.48 10.37
N PHE A 14 -10.69 26.56 9.04
CA PHE A 14 -10.24 25.47 8.18
C PHE A 14 -8.75 25.19 8.35
N GLY A 15 -7.91 26.22 8.54
CA GLY A 15 -6.50 26.05 8.85
C GLY A 15 -6.27 25.33 10.18
N THR A 16 -7.04 25.67 11.21
CA THR A 16 -6.97 24.97 12.51
C THR A 16 -7.49 23.55 12.42
N LEU A 17 -8.54 23.28 11.63
CA LEU A 17 -9.02 21.91 11.42
C LEU A 17 -8.00 21.07 10.64
N PHE A 18 -7.36 21.62 9.62
CA PHE A 18 -6.31 20.95 8.86
C PHE A 18 -5.06 20.66 9.72
N ILE A 19 -4.68 21.60 10.58
CA ILE A 19 -3.57 21.40 11.54
C ILE A 19 -3.97 20.38 12.62
N ILE A 20 -5.21 20.43 13.14
CA ILE A 20 -5.66 19.45 14.13
C ILE A 20 -5.72 18.05 13.52
N ASP A 21 -6.24 17.90 12.30
CA ASP A 21 -6.29 16.62 11.58
C ASP A 21 -4.88 16.06 11.34
N HIS A 22 -3.96 16.91 10.85
CA HIS A 22 -2.56 16.53 10.68
C HIS A 22 -1.84 16.18 11.99
N TYR A 23 -2.17 16.84 13.12
CA TYR A 23 -1.57 16.55 14.42
C TYR A 23 -2.27 15.44 15.21
N THR A 24 -3.52 15.10 14.91
CA THR A 24 -4.30 14.05 15.61
C THR A 24 -4.40 12.74 14.82
N GLY A 25 -4.08 12.74 13.52
CA GLY A 25 -3.99 11.53 12.69
C GLY A 25 -2.81 10.61 13.04
N HIS A 26 -1.74 11.12 13.65
CA HIS A 26 -0.54 10.35 14.00
C HIS A 26 -0.69 9.38 15.20
N ASP A 27 -1.86 9.28 15.83
CA ASP A 27 -2.06 8.37 16.97
C ASP A 27 -2.27 6.90 16.55
N LYS A 28 -2.41 6.60 15.25
CA LYS A 28 -2.50 5.24 14.71
C LYS A 28 -1.40 4.99 13.68
N PRO A 29 -0.74 3.83 13.73
CA PRO A 29 0.20 3.42 12.68
C PRO A 29 -0.47 3.46 11.31
N ALA A 30 0.22 3.99 10.30
CA ALA A 30 -0.31 4.18 8.94
C ALA A 30 -0.82 2.86 8.34
N ILE A 31 -0.17 1.75 8.70
CA ILE A 31 -0.52 0.41 8.23
C ILE A 31 -1.83 -0.15 8.80
N ILE A 32 -2.43 0.47 9.83
CA ILE A 32 -3.75 0.04 10.35
C ILE A 32 -4.82 1.13 10.21
N SER A 33 -4.58 2.13 9.37
CA SER A 33 -5.47 3.26 9.11
C SER A 33 -5.80 3.34 7.61
N GLU A 34 -6.54 4.36 7.17
CA GLU A 34 -6.95 4.45 5.75
C GLU A 34 -5.76 4.79 4.83
N GLU A 35 -4.71 5.35 5.41
CA GLU A 35 -3.43 5.69 4.81
C GLU A 35 -2.70 4.46 4.26
N ALA A 36 -2.97 3.26 4.78
CA ALA A 36 -2.40 1.99 4.30
C ALA A 36 -2.61 1.80 2.78
N VAL A 37 -3.72 2.26 2.20
CA VAL A 37 -4.06 2.07 0.78
C VAL A 37 -3.75 3.28 -0.12
N GLU A 38 -3.15 4.35 0.42
CA GLU A 38 -2.73 5.51 -0.37
C GLU A 38 -1.69 5.19 -1.44
N PRO A 39 -0.67 4.34 -1.18
CA PRO A 39 0.26 3.89 -2.22
C PRO A 39 -0.45 3.36 -3.47
N ASP A 40 -1.48 2.53 -3.29
CA ASP A 40 -2.24 1.92 -4.37
C ASP A 40 -2.96 2.94 -5.24
N LEU A 41 -3.57 3.94 -4.61
CA LEU A 41 -4.27 5.01 -5.29
C LEU A 41 -3.29 5.82 -6.15
N HIS A 42 -2.16 6.19 -5.56
CA HIS A 42 -1.14 6.97 -6.23
C HIS A 42 -0.48 6.20 -7.38
N LEU A 43 -0.13 4.92 -7.20
CA LEU A 43 0.39 4.07 -8.29
C LEU A 43 -0.63 3.92 -9.43
N SER A 44 -1.91 3.72 -9.08
CA SER A 44 -2.98 3.60 -10.08
C SER A 44 -3.18 4.88 -10.88
N ASN A 45 -3.16 6.04 -10.22
CA ASN A 45 -3.24 7.34 -10.88
C ASN A 45 -1.99 7.63 -11.72
N SER A 46 -0.80 7.26 -11.22
CA SER A 46 0.45 7.41 -11.96
C SER A 46 0.40 6.62 -13.27
N LYS A 47 -0.10 5.37 -13.23
CA LYS A 47 -0.34 4.55 -14.43
C LYS A 47 -1.31 5.19 -15.40
N LEU A 48 -2.45 5.66 -14.90
CA LEU A 48 -3.48 6.30 -15.73
C LEU A 48 -2.88 7.50 -16.47
N TYR A 49 -2.22 8.41 -15.75
CA TYR A 49 -1.59 9.58 -16.36
C TYR A 49 -0.44 9.24 -17.29
N PHE A 50 0.30 8.15 -17.02
CA PHE A 50 1.29 7.64 -17.95
C PHE A 50 0.64 7.28 -19.29
N GLN A 51 -0.46 6.53 -19.26
CA GLN A 51 -1.18 6.09 -20.46
C GLN A 51 -1.85 7.24 -21.22
N GLU A 52 -2.24 8.30 -20.52
CA GLU A 52 -2.79 9.54 -21.09
C GLU A 52 -1.70 10.49 -21.63
N HIS A 53 -0.42 10.11 -21.57
CA HIS A 53 0.73 10.97 -21.88
C HIS A 53 0.82 12.24 -21.03
N ALA A 54 0.15 12.27 -19.87
CA ALA A 54 0.24 13.31 -18.86
C ALA A 54 1.45 13.07 -17.94
N HIS A 55 2.65 13.03 -18.54
CA HIS A 55 3.88 12.56 -17.89
C HIS A 55 4.25 13.29 -16.60
N GLU A 56 4.06 14.61 -16.54
CA GLU A 56 4.31 15.39 -15.31
C GLU A 56 3.40 14.94 -14.15
N ARG A 57 2.11 14.70 -14.43
CA ARG A 57 1.16 14.22 -13.42
C ARG A 57 1.46 12.77 -13.02
N SER A 58 1.87 11.95 -13.99
CA SER A 58 2.31 10.59 -13.72
C SER A 58 3.50 10.57 -12.74
N LEU A 59 4.49 11.45 -12.96
CA LEU A 59 5.65 11.60 -12.09
C LEU A 59 5.26 12.10 -10.68
N GLN A 60 4.39 13.11 -10.59
CA GLN A 60 3.88 13.61 -9.30
C GLN A 60 3.17 12.52 -8.49
N GLN A 61 2.37 11.68 -9.15
CA GLN A 61 1.69 10.58 -8.48
C GLN A 61 2.65 9.45 -8.10
N LEU A 62 3.69 9.19 -8.88
CA LEU A 62 4.73 8.23 -8.49
C LEU A 62 5.52 8.70 -7.27
N ASP A 63 5.85 10.00 -7.21
CA ASP A 63 6.50 10.61 -6.05
C ASP A 63 5.63 10.49 -4.79
N ALA A 64 4.34 10.82 -4.90
CA ALA A 64 3.39 10.66 -3.80
C ALA A 64 3.22 9.20 -3.34
N ALA A 65 3.25 8.23 -4.28
CA ALA A 65 3.23 6.81 -3.93
C ALA A 65 4.47 6.41 -3.11
N ILE A 66 5.65 6.86 -3.52
CA ILE A 66 6.91 6.57 -2.81
C ILE A 66 6.89 7.15 -1.40
N ASP A 67 6.42 8.39 -1.24
CA ASP A 67 6.33 9.02 0.07
C ASP A 67 5.33 8.28 0.99
N ALA A 68 4.16 7.91 0.49
CA ALA A 68 3.18 7.12 1.25
C ALA A 68 3.72 5.74 1.67
N ILE A 69 4.50 5.07 0.81
CA ILE A 69 5.15 3.79 1.16
C ILE A 69 6.16 3.98 2.29
N ARG A 70 6.96 5.05 2.24
CA ARG A 70 7.94 5.39 3.28
C ARG A 70 7.32 5.72 4.63
N GLU A 71 6.11 6.25 4.65
CA GLU A 71 5.37 6.45 5.90
C GLU A 71 5.00 5.11 6.53
N ILE A 72 4.54 4.14 5.74
CA ILE A 72 4.23 2.78 6.19
C ILE A 72 5.50 2.05 6.72
N GLU A 73 6.67 2.23 6.10
CA GLU A 73 7.94 1.60 6.52
C GLU A 73 8.32 1.84 7.99
N GLN A 74 7.86 2.95 8.57
CA GLN A 74 8.18 3.34 9.95
C GLN A 74 7.47 2.47 10.99
N ASP A 75 6.37 1.82 10.59
CA ASP A 75 5.44 1.13 11.48
C ASP A 75 5.50 -0.40 11.39
N ILE A 76 6.42 -0.95 10.60
CA ILE A 76 6.53 -2.38 10.31
C ILE A 76 7.79 -3.02 10.89
N ASP A 77 7.77 -4.35 10.99
CA ASP A 77 8.93 -5.12 11.45
C ASP A 77 10.10 -5.06 10.47
N GLU A 78 11.28 -5.42 10.97
CA GLU A 78 12.55 -5.29 10.26
C GLU A 78 12.64 -6.14 8.98
N GLU A 79 11.96 -7.28 8.92
CA GLU A 79 11.96 -8.13 7.73
C GLU A 79 11.06 -7.54 6.65
N SER A 80 9.83 -7.15 7.01
CA SER A 80 8.94 -6.44 6.11
C SER A 80 9.55 -5.13 5.62
N ARG A 81 10.20 -4.35 6.49
CA ARG A 81 10.85 -3.09 6.12
C ARG A 81 11.86 -3.24 5.01
N LYS A 82 12.72 -4.26 5.06
CA LYS A 82 13.73 -4.50 4.02
C LYS A 82 13.13 -4.75 2.65
N LYS A 83 12.00 -5.45 2.60
CA LYS A 83 11.28 -5.75 1.36
C LYS A 83 10.64 -4.49 0.79
N VAL A 84 10.01 -3.70 1.65
CA VAL A 84 9.40 -2.43 1.28
C VAL A 84 10.48 -1.44 0.79
N GLU A 85 11.58 -1.29 1.52
CA GLU A 85 12.72 -0.42 1.13
C GLU A 85 13.30 -0.83 -0.23
N ALA A 86 13.50 -2.12 -0.47
CA ALA A 86 13.98 -2.62 -1.76
C ALA A 86 13.01 -2.26 -2.90
N SER A 87 11.69 -2.37 -2.67
CA SER A 87 10.69 -1.98 -3.65
C SER A 87 10.62 -0.47 -3.90
N VAL A 88 10.87 0.35 -2.86
CA VAL A 88 10.96 1.81 -2.99
C VAL A 88 12.14 2.22 -3.86
N VAL A 89 13.31 1.58 -3.68
CA VAL A 89 14.48 1.83 -4.54
C VAL A 89 14.15 1.59 -6.01
N GLU A 90 13.44 0.50 -6.33
CA GLU A 90 13.01 0.24 -7.71
C GLU A 90 12.04 1.31 -8.24
N LEU A 91 11.08 1.76 -7.43
CA LEU A 91 10.18 2.85 -7.82
C LEU A 91 10.93 4.18 -8.04
N GLU A 92 11.96 4.46 -7.23
CA GLU A 92 12.81 5.64 -7.39
C GLU A 92 13.64 5.59 -8.68
N GLU A 93 14.14 4.41 -9.07
CA GLU A 93 14.80 4.21 -10.37
C GLU A 93 13.84 4.52 -11.53
N ILE A 94 12.58 4.05 -11.44
CA ILE A 94 11.55 4.38 -12.45
C ILE A 94 11.25 5.88 -12.46
N LYS A 95 11.18 6.51 -11.29
CA LYS A 95 10.96 7.96 -11.18
C LYS A 95 12.07 8.74 -11.88
N ASP A 96 13.33 8.36 -11.65
CA ASP A 96 14.49 8.98 -12.29
C ASP A 96 14.49 8.77 -13.81
N GLU A 97 14.20 7.56 -14.28
CA GLU A 97 14.06 7.26 -15.72
C GLU A 97 12.97 8.14 -16.36
N MET A 98 11.79 8.24 -15.74
CA MET A 98 10.69 9.07 -16.21
C MET A 98 11.04 10.56 -16.22
N ALA A 99 11.74 11.06 -15.20
CA ALA A 99 12.20 12.44 -15.13
C ALA A 99 13.18 12.79 -16.27
N HIS A 100 13.96 11.82 -16.74
CA HIS A 100 14.86 11.95 -17.89
C HIS A 100 14.19 11.64 -19.24
N GLY A 101 12.88 11.45 -19.25
CA GLY A 101 12.09 11.23 -20.46
C GLY A 101 12.06 9.79 -20.96
N ASN A 102 12.55 8.83 -20.17
CA ASN A 102 12.43 7.41 -20.47
C ASN A 102 11.14 6.85 -19.84
N PHE A 103 10.17 6.55 -20.69
CA PHE A 103 8.84 6.08 -20.27
C PHE A 103 8.67 4.62 -20.67
N ASP A 104 9.00 3.71 -19.75
CA ASP A 104 8.78 2.27 -19.91
C ASP A 104 7.63 1.78 -19.00
N LEU A 105 6.45 1.58 -19.60
CA LEU A 105 5.27 1.12 -18.88
C LEU A 105 5.43 -0.29 -18.30
N GLN A 106 6.22 -1.15 -18.93
CA GLN A 106 6.42 -2.50 -18.44
C GLN A 106 7.25 -2.48 -17.17
N LYS A 107 8.39 -1.76 -17.19
CA LYS A 107 9.21 -1.57 -15.98
C LYS A 107 8.42 -0.91 -14.84
N PHE A 108 7.65 0.13 -15.14
CA PHE A 108 6.78 0.78 -14.17
C PHE A 108 5.78 -0.20 -13.54
N ASN A 109 5.09 -1.02 -14.37
CA ASN A 109 4.18 -2.04 -13.86
C ASN A 109 4.92 -3.07 -13.00
N ASP A 110 6.10 -3.54 -13.42
CA ASP A 110 6.87 -4.55 -12.69
C ASP A 110 7.32 -4.04 -11.31
N ALA A 111 7.80 -2.78 -11.22
CA ALA A 111 8.15 -2.14 -9.96
C ALA A 111 6.91 -1.91 -9.07
N SER A 112 5.77 -1.53 -9.67
CA SER A 112 4.51 -1.35 -8.93
C SER A 112 3.99 -2.65 -8.33
N VAL A 113 4.08 -3.78 -9.06
CA VAL A 113 3.72 -5.10 -8.55
C VAL A 113 4.58 -5.47 -7.34
N LYS A 114 5.90 -5.26 -7.43
CA LYS A 114 6.81 -5.56 -6.32
C LYS A 114 6.49 -4.75 -5.07
N ALA A 115 6.24 -3.44 -5.22
CA ALA A 115 5.88 -2.58 -4.10
C ALA A 115 4.57 -3.03 -3.44
N LEU A 116 3.53 -3.31 -4.22
CA LEU A 116 2.25 -3.77 -3.69
C LEU A 116 2.35 -5.16 -3.04
N ASN A 117 3.21 -6.04 -3.55
CA ASN A 117 3.47 -7.33 -2.93
C ASN A 117 4.27 -7.19 -1.63
N ALA A 118 5.19 -6.22 -1.54
CA ALA A 118 5.94 -5.94 -0.32
C ALA A 118 5.01 -5.41 0.79
N LEU A 119 4.07 -4.53 0.43
CA LEU A 119 3.02 -4.07 1.34
C LEU A 119 2.08 -5.20 1.76
N THR A 120 1.70 -6.07 0.81
CA THR A 120 0.93 -7.29 1.13
C THR A 120 1.66 -8.14 2.15
N TYR A 121 2.95 -8.39 1.94
CA TYR A 121 3.77 -9.15 2.88
C TYR A 121 3.75 -8.54 4.28
N ALA A 122 3.95 -7.21 4.38
CA ALA A 122 3.90 -6.49 5.66
C ALA A 122 2.53 -6.64 6.36
N GLU A 123 1.44 -6.52 5.62
CA GLU A 123 0.09 -6.68 6.16
C GLU A 123 -0.22 -8.11 6.62
N LEU A 124 0.32 -9.12 5.94
CA LEU A 124 0.20 -10.52 6.37
C LEU A 124 0.99 -10.77 7.67
N LYS A 125 2.20 -10.21 7.82
CA LYS A 125 2.99 -10.27 9.07
C LYS A 125 2.28 -9.59 10.24
N ILE A 126 1.66 -8.44 9.99
CA ILE A 126 0.86 -7.75 11.02
C ILE A 126 -0.40 -8.51 11.36
N THR A 127 -1.05 -9.12 10.36
CA THR A 127 -2.20 -10.00 10.58
C THR A 127 -1.83 -11.15 11.49
N GLU A 128 -0.70 -11.82 11.23
CA GLU A 128 -0.14 -12.89 12.07
C GLU A 128 0.03 -12.42 13.52
N HIS A 129 0.71 -11.29 13.73
CA HIS A 129 0.92 -10.72 15.06
C HIS A 129 -0.39 -10.41 15.82
N PHE A 130 -1.40 -9.90 15.13
CA PHE A 130 -2.71 -9.65 15.74
C PHE A 130 -3.50 -10.94 16.01
N VAL A 131 -3.33 -11.98 15.20
CA VAL A 131 -3.94 -13.30 15.47
C VAL A 131 -3.31 -13.90 16.74
N GLU A 132 -1.98 -13.87 16.86
CA GLU A 132 -1.27 -14.33 18.06
C GLU A 132 -1.67 -13.56 19.32
N SER A 133 -1.93 -12.26 19.17
CA SER A 133 -2.37 -11.37 20.26
C SER A 133 -3.89 -11.44 20.54
N HIS A 134 -4.62 -12.30 19.84
CA HIS A 134 -6.08 -12.45 19.89
C HIS A 134 -6.87 -11.16 19.54
N GLU A 135 -6.26 -10.24 18.79
CA GLU A 135 -6.86 -8.98 18.34
C GLU A 135 -7.58 -9.12 16.99
N LYS A 136 -8.58 -10.00 16.93
CA LYS A 136 -9.23 -10.44 15.68
C LYS A 136 -9.77 -9.32 14.79
N SER A 137 -10.24 -8.22 15.36
CA SER A 137 -10.73 -7.08 14.56
C SER A 137 -9.61 -6.35 13.83
N LYS A 138 -8.42 -6.22 14.43
CA LYS A 138 -7.27 -5.60 13.79
C LYS A 138 -6.64 -6.54 12.78
N ALA A 139 -6.56 -7.83 13.09
CA ALA A 139 -6.13 -8.86 12.14
C ALA A 139 -6.96 -8.82 10.85
N LYS A 140 -8.30 -8.75 10.97
CA LYS A 140 -9.19 -8.62 9.80
C LYS A 140 -8.99 -7.33 9.01
N LEU A 141 -8.63 -6.23 9.68
CA LEU A 141 -8.40 -4.95 9.02
C LEU A 141 -7.10 -4.98 8.21
N ALA A 142 -6.00 -5.45 8.82
CA ALA A 142 -4.72 -5.65 8.15
C ALA A 142 -4.86 -6.60 6.95
N LEU A 143 -5.53 -7.74 7.14
CA LEU A 143 -5.79 -8.71 6.07
C LEU A 143 -6.60 -8.10 4.91
N LYS A 144 -7.53 -7.20 5.21
CA LYS A 144 -8.30 -6.47 4.19
C LYS A 144 -7.40 -5.51 3.40
N TYR A 145 -6.46 -4.82 4.04
CA TYR A 145 -5.50 -3.97 3.33
C TYR A 145 -4.54 -4.78 2.47
N GLY A 146 -4.00 -5.89 2.99
CA GLY A 146 -3.27 -6.87 2.19
C GLY A 146 -4.05 -7.34 0.96
N MET A 147 -5.36 -7.62 1.11
CA MET A 147 -6.23 -7.97 -0.03
C MET A 147 -6.35 -6.84 -1.06
N VAL A 148 -6.42 -5.58 -0.61
CA VAL A 148 -6.48 -4.41 -1.51
C VAL A 148 -5.19 -4.28 -2.30
N HIS A 149 -4.03 -4.42 -1.66
CA HIS A 149 -2.73 -4.40 -2.32
C HIS A 149 -2.60 -5.45 -3.42
N VAL A 150 -2.91 -6.72 -3.12
CA VAL A 150 -2.89 -7.80 -4.12
C VAL A 150 -3.88 -7.52 -5.25
N LYS A 151 -5.08 -7.03 -4.92
CA LYS A 151 -6.07 -6.66 -5.93
C LYS A 151 -5.57 -5.57 -6.87
N ASN A 152 -4.83 -4.60 -6.36
CA ASN A 152 -4.26 -3.55 -7.19
C ASN A 152 -3.03 -4.09 -7.94
N ALA A 153 -2.19 -4.93 -7.35
CA ALA A 153 -1.08 -5.61 -8.03
C ALA A 153 -1.56 -6.41 -9.26
N LEU A 154 -2.73 -7.04 -9.19
CA LEU A 154 -3.39 -7.69 -10.33
C LEU A 154 -3.62 -6.75 -11.53
N MET A 155 -3.84 -5.47 -11.28
CA MET A 155 -4.05 -4.46 -12.34
C MET A 155 -2.75 -4.07 -13.06
N PHE A 156 -1.59 -4.32 -12.45
CA PHE A 156 -0.27 -4.10 -13.04
C PHE A 156 0.32 -5.38 -13.64
N SER A 157 -0.03 -6.54 -13.08
CA SER A 157 0.50 -7.85 -13.44
C SER A 157 0.12 -8.35 -14.84
N GLN A 158 1.06 -9.06 -15.48
CA GLN A 158 0.87 -9.75 -16.76
C GLN A 158 1.41 -11.19 -16.71
N GLY A 159 0.88 -12.06 -17.57
CA GLY A 159 1.35 -13.45 -17.68
C GLY A 159 1.25 -14.24 -16.36
N LYS A 160 2.30 -14.99 -16.03
CA LYS A 160 2.35 -15.85 -14.83
C LYS A 160 2.23 -15.09 -13.51
N LYS A 161 2.73 -13.84 -13.44
CA LYS A 161 2.57 -12.99 -12.24
C LYS A 161 1.09 -12.79 -11.91
N LYS A 162 0.24 -12.66 -12.94
CA LYS A 162 -1.19 -12.49 -12.75
C LYS A 162 -1.85 -13.74 -12.14
N GLU A 163 -1.44 -14.94 -12.53
CA GLU A 163 -1.97 -16.18 -11.94
C GLU A 163 -1.58 -16.30 -10.47
N TYR A 164 -0.36 -15.89 -10.15
CA TYR A 164 0.14 -15.83 -8.77
C TYR A 164 -0.67 -14.87 -7.90
N GLU A 165 -0.88 -13.62 -8.34
CA GLU A 165 -1.68 -12.66 -7.56
C GLU A 165 -3.14 -13.12 -7.38
N ILE A 166 -3.73 -13.83 -8.37
CA ILE A 166 -5.08 -14.41 -8.24
C ILE A 166 -5.09 -15.45 -7.11
N HIS A 167 -4.03 -16.26 -7.01
CA HIS A 167 -3.93 -17.27 -5.98
C HIS A 167 -3.86 -16.66 -4.58
N ILE A 168 -2.95 -15.71 -4.35
CA ILE A 168 -2.82 -15.01 -3.05
C ILE A 168 -4.11 -14.30 -2.69
N TYR A 169 -4.74 -13.59 -3.63
CA TYR A 169 -6.03 -12.95 -3.41
C TYR A 169 -7.11 -13.95 -2.96
N SER A 170 -7.17 -15.12 -3.59
CA SER A 170 -8.13 -16.17 -3.25
C SER A 170 -7.88 -16.79 -1.87
N GLU A 171 -6.61 -16.95 -1.46
CA GLU A 171 -6.28 -17.46 -0.13
C GLU A 171 -6.65 -16.43 0.96
N ILE A 172 -6.38 -15.15 0.73
CA ILE A 172 -6.78 -14.05 1.63
C ILE A 172 -8.32 -13.99 1.75
N ASP A 173 -9.04 -14.05 0.63
CA ASP A 173 -10.52 -14.06 0.61
C ASP A 173 -11.08 -15.24 1.41
N SER A 174 -10.49 -16.43 1.22
CA SER A 174 -10.86 -17.64 1.98
C SER A 174 -10.66 -17.48 3.48
N LEU A 175 -9.53 -16.86 3.90
CA LEU A 175 -9.27 -16.56 5.32
C LEU A 175 -10.28 -15.57 5.90
N MET A 176 -10.70 -14.57 5.13
CA MET A 176 -11.69 -13.59 5.59
C MET A 176 -13.09 -14.18 5.75
N GLU A 177 -13.50 -15.06 4.84
CA GLU A 177 -14.84 -15.68 4.86
C GLU A 177 -14.95 -16.81 5.90
N ASN A 178 -13.86 -17.54 6.15
CA ASN A 178 -13.88 -18.72 7.02
C ASN A 178 -13.72 -18.37 8.50
N GLN A 179 -14.86 -18.15 9.18
CA GLN A 179 -14.90 -17.86 10.61
C GLN A 179 -14.68 -19.08 11.52
N SER A 180 -14.53 -20.28 10.96
CA SER A 180 -14.40 -21.53 11.72
C SER A 180 -12.96 -21.95 11.99
N LEU A 181 -11.99 -21.27 11.38
CA LEU A 181 -10.57 -21.57 11.57
C LEU A 181 -10.12 -21.21 12.97
N THR A 182 -9.26 -22.06 13.53
CA THR A 182 -8.51 -21.78 14.75
C THR A 182 -7.40 -20.77 14.47
N ASP A 183 -6.94 -20.07 15.52
CA ASP A 183 -5.86 -19.08 15.39
C ASP A 183 -4.59 -19.72 14.80
N GLN A 184 -4.27 -20.99 15.14
CA GLN A 184 -3.14 -21.72 14.56
C GLN A 184 -3.33 -22.01 13.07
N GLU A 185 -4.52 -22.44 12.64
CA GLU A 185 -4.78 -22.70 11.21
C GLU A 185 -4.70 -21.41 10.37
N ILE A 186 -5.04 -20.26 10.95
CA ILE A 186 -4.87 -18.96 10.30
C ILE A 186 -3.37 -18.65 10.15
N ILE A 187 -2.58 -18.81 11.22
CA ILE A 187 -1.12 -18.59 11.19
C ILE A 187 -0.45 -19.48 10.14
N ASP A 188 -0.73 -20.79 10.14
CA ASP A 188 -0.14 -21.74 9.18
C ASP A 188 -0.43 -21.32 7.72
N LYS A 189 -1.62 -20.79 7.45
CA LYS A 189 -1.99 -20.27 6.13
C LYS A 189 -1.28 -18.96 5.80
N LEU A 190 -1.14 -18.04 6.76
CA LEU A 190 -0.39 -16.79 6.59
C LEU A 190 1.08 -17.09 6.28
N GLU A 191 1.72 -18.00 7.02
CA GLU A 191 3.10 -18.44 6.78
C GLU A 191 3.30 -19.03 5.38
N SER A 192 2.34 -19.82 4.89
CA SER A 192 2.38 -20.35 3.51
C SER A 192 2.37 -19.22 2.49
N MET A 193 1.45 -18.26 2.63
CA MET A 193 1.37 -17.12 1.71
C MET A 193 2.61 -16.23 1.75
N LEU A 194 3.17 -15.97 2.94
CA LEU A 194 4.40 -15.20 3.12
C LEU A 194 5.58 -15.86 2.40
N LYS A 195 5.70 -17.19 2.53
CA LYS A 195 6.72 -17.95 1.82
C LYS A 195 6.53 -17.89 0.30
N GLU A 196 5.30 -18.00 -0.17
CA GLU A 196 4.99 -17.87 -1.60
C GLU A 196 5.32 -16.47 -2.14
N LEU A 197 5.08 -15.42 -1.37
CA LEU A 197 5.46 -14.04 -1.67
C LEU A 197 6.98 -13.91 -1.84
N ASP A 198 7.76 -14.50 -0.92
CA ASP A 198 9.22 -14.52 -1.03
C ASP A 198 9.73 -15.26 -2.27
N GLU A 199 9.13 -16.40 -2.60
CA GLU A 199 9.53 -17.20 -3.78
C GLU A 199 9.16 -16.53 -5.12
N SER A 200 8.20 -15.60 -5.11
CA SER A 200 7.71 -14.89 -6.31
C SER A 200 8.63 -13.78 -6.82
N GLY A 201 9.71 -13.48 -6.09
CA GLY A 201 10.69 -12.44 -6.45
C GLY A 201 10.46 -11.10 -5.77
N LEU A 202 9.92 -11.12 -4.55
CA LEU A 202 10.13 -10.09 -3.53
C LEU A 202 11.57 -10.09 -3.02
#